data_AF-A0A8T2JLX0-F1
#
_entry.id   AF-A0A8T2JLX0-F1
#
_cell.length_a   1.000
_cell.length_b   1.000
_cell.length_c   1.000
_cell.angle_alpha   90.00
_cell.angle_beta   90.00
_cell.angle_gamma   90.00
#
_symmetry.space_group_name_H-M   'P 1'
#
loop_
_entity.id
_entity.type
_entity.pdbx_description
1 polymer ?
#
loop_
_entity_poly.entity_id
_entity_poly.type
_entity_poly.pdbx_seq_one_letter_code
_entity_poly.pdbx_strand_id
1 'polypeptide(L)'
;MPELLEILKPKLQQTGFKNMPIIEGALDDMQVFLSPSLLAIKNKIVLDIGGSCFAHLKCALEVPRLYRRTNKEIPKKPSSYVDNALKPLFYLQNQCKNILKQSIREELLIRALCICTPKYYDTLSDVLSSLKKMEESLKRLKQARKTAASSVTNRGNSDDHKIRLQLALDVDFFSNQVQNLGLRKDEIESFQALTDLVYTAKEQAIAE
;
A
#
# COMPACT_ATOMS: atom_id res chain seq x y z
N MET A 1 -20.04 19.93 -19.04
CA MET A 1 -19.10 20.81 -18.29
C MET A 1 -19.79 22.11 -17.80
N PRO A 2 -20.48 22.09 -16.66
CA PRO A 2 -21.34 23.21 -16.24
C PRO A 2 -20.57 24.49 -15.91
N GLU A 3 -19.39 24.39 -15.27
CA GLU A 3 -18.56 25.54 -14.90
C GLU A 3 -18.11 26.36 -16.13
N LEU A 4 -17.77 25.68 -17.23
CA LEU A 4 -17.36 26.33 -18.48
C LEU A 4 -18.55 27.00 -19.18
N LEU A 5 -19.74 26.37 -19.10
CA LEU A 5 -20.97 26.91 -19.65
C LEU A 5 -21.36 28.24 -18.97
N GLU A 6 -21.22 28.31 -17.64
CA GLU A 6 -21.48 29.52 -16.86
C GLU A 6 -20.50 30.65 -17.20
N ILE A 7 -19.26 30.34 -17.57
CA ILE A 7 -18.28 31.33 -18.04
C ILE A 7 -18.60 31.83 -19.46
N LEU A 8 -19.06 30.93 -20.33
CA LEU A 8 -19.30 31.23 -21.75
C LEU A 8 -20.64 31.94 -22.00
N LYS A 9 -21.71 31.57 -21.27
CA LYS A 9 -23.05 32.15 -21.37
C LYS A 9 -23.09 33.69 -21.44
N PRO A 10 -22.53 34.44 -20.46
CA PRO A 10 -22.61 35.89 -20.47
C PRO A 10 -21.82 36.52 -21.62
N LYS A 11 -20.69 35.92 -22.03
CA LYS A 11 -19.88 36.40 -23.17
C LYS A 11 -20.60 36.20 -24.50
N LEU A 12 -21.24 35.04 -24.68
CA LEU A 12 -21.99 34.72 -25.89
C LEU A 12 -23.24 35.61 -26.02
N GLN A 13 -23.94 35.88 -24.92
CA GLN A 13 -25.07 36.81 -24.90
C GLN A 13 -24.67 38.24 -25.29
N GLN A 14 -23.52 38.73 -24.82
CA GLN A 14 -22.99 40.05 -25.22
C GLN A 14 -22.70 40.16 -26.72
N THR A 15 -22.36 39.05 -27.37
CA THR A 15 -22.16 39.00 -28.83
C THR A 15 -23.45 38.84 -29.65
N GLY A 16 -24.62 38.76 -28.98
CA GLY A 16 -25.90 38.54 -29.64
C GLY A 16 -26.12 37.10 -30.13
N PHE A 17 -25.33 36.13 -29.65
CA PHE A 17 -25.47 34.73 -30.01
C PHE A 17 -26.75 34.14 -29.41
N LYS A 18 -27.58 33.48 -30.24
CA LYS A 18 -28.94 33.03 -29.85
C LYS A 18 -29.07 31.52 -29.66
N ASN A 19 -28.21 30.71 -30.27
CA ASN A 19 -28.34 29.24 -30.29
C ASN A 19 -27.51 28.55 -29.20
N MET A 20 -27.80 28.85 -27.93
CA MET A 20 -27.16 28.20 -26.79
C MET A 20 -27.20 26.66 -26.80
N PRO A 21 -28.29 25.99 -27.27
CA PRO A 21 -28.33 24.53 -27.32
C PRO A 21 -27.22 23.88 -28.17
N ILE A 22 -26.74 24.57 -29.21
CA ILE A 22 -25.65 24.05 -30.06
C ILE A 22 -24.33 24.02 -29.29
N ILE A 23 -24.09 25.03 -28.44
CA ILE A 23 -22.90 25.11 -27.60
C ILE A 23 -22.96 24.08 -26.48
N GLU A 24 -24.13 23.90 -25.86
CA GLU A 24 -24.36 22.85 -24.87
C GLU A 24 -24.10 21.46 -25.47
N GLY A 25 -24.68 21.14 -26.63
CA GLY A 25 -24.44 19.89 -27.35
C GLY A 25 -22.96 19.67 -27.70
N ALA A 26 -22.28 20.69 -28.22
CA ALA A 26 -20.85 20.58 -28.54
C ALA A 26 -19.96 20.35 -27.32
N LEU A 27 -20.32 20.92 -26.16
CA LEU A 27 -19.60 20.71 -24.91
C LEU A 27 -19.86 19.34 -24.30
N ASP A 28 -21.07 18.80 -24.47
CA ASP A 28 -21.40 17.43 -24.09
C ASP A 28 -20.66 16.43 -24.98
N ASP A 29 -20.64 16.64 -26.29
CA ASP A 29 -19.86 15.83 -27.24
C ASP A 29 -18.36 15.85 -26.89
N MET A 30 -17.81 17.03 -26.56
CA MET A 30 -16.43 17.16 -26.10
C MET A 30 -16.18 16.41 -24.79
N GLN A 31 -17.11 16.47 -23.85
CA GLN A 31 -17.01 15.74 -22.59
C GLN A 31 -17.01 14.23 -22.81
N VAL A 32 -17.90 13.73 -23.67
CA VAL A 32 -17.96 12.31 -24.05
C VAL A 32 -16.65 11.89 -24.73
N PHE A 33 -16.10 12.72 -25.62
CA PHE A 33 -14.85 12.45 -26.32
C PHE A 33 -13.63 12.42 -25.40
N LEU A 34 -13.54 13.34 -24.43
CA LEU A 34 -12.38 13.45 -23.53
C LEU A 34 -12.42 12.46 -22.36
N SER A 35 -13.60 12.00 -21.96
CA SER A 35 -13.78 11.13 -20.79
C SER A 35 -12.96 9.82 -20.86
N PRO A 36 -12.90 9.08 -21.99
CA PRO A 36 -12.07 7.89 -22.12
C PRO A 36 -10.57 8.17 -21.93
N SER A 37 -10.07 9.26 -22.52
CA SER A 37 -8.66 9.66 -22.39
C SER A 37 -8.32 10.04 -20.95
N LEU A 38 -9.22 10.78 -20.27
CA LEU A 38 -9.06 11.12 -18.86
C LEU A 38 -9.00 9.87 -17.99
N LEU A 39 -9.90 8.91 -18.22
CA LEU A 39 -9.91 7.63 -17.50
C LEU A 39 -8.63 6.83 -17.74
N ALA A 40 -8.14 6.79 -18.99
CA ALA A 40 -6.89 6.12 -19.33
C ALA A 40 -5.69 6.76 -18.61
N ILE A 41 -5.62 8.09 -18.57
CA ILE A 41 -4.58 8.83 -17.83
C ILE A 41 -4.65 8.52 -16.34
N LYS A 42 -5.84 8.60 -15.72
CA LYS A 42 -6.02 8.25 -14.31
C LYS A 42 -5.55 6.83 -14.00
N ASN A 43 -5.96 5.87 -14.83
CA ASN A 43 -5.57 4.47 -14.67
C ASN A 43 -4.06 4.29 -14.78
N LYS A 44 -3.41 4.97 -15.73
CA LYS A 44 -1.96 4.92 -15.91
C LYS A 44 -1.22 5.48 -14.68
N ILE A 45 -1.66 6.62 -14.17
CA ILE A 45 -1.10 7.23 -12.95
C ILE A 45 -1.23 6.26 -11.77
N VAL A 46 -2.43 5.69 -11.57
CA VAL A 46 -2.72 4.73 -10.50
C VAL A 46 -1.82 3.50 -10.59
N LEU A 47 -1.65 2.93 -11.79
CA LEU A 47 -0.80 1.77 -12.03
C LEU A 47 0.68 2.08 -11.76
N ASP A 48 1.17 3.25 -12.19
CA ASP A 48 2.57 3.64 -12.03
C ASP A 48 2.89 3.94 -10.55
N ILE A 49 2.01 4.66 -9.85
CA ILE A 49 2.16 4.94 -8.42
C ILE A 49 2.07 3.64 -7.61
N GLY A 50 1.02 2.85 -7.80
CA GLY A 50 0.85 1.59 -7.08
C GLY A 50 1.98 0.60 -7.34
N GLY A 51 2.46 0.54 -8.60
CA GLY A 51 3.62 -0.26 -8.98
C GLY A 51 4.92 0.20 -8.31
N SER A 52 5.17 1.51 -8.28
CA SER A 52 6.34 2.10 -7.61
C SER A 52 6.31 1.86 -6.10
N CYS A 53 5.16 2.02 -5.45
CA CYS A 53 4.99 1.72 -4.03
C CYS A 53 5.32 0.24 -3.76
N PHE A 54 4.74 -0.67 -4.55
CA PHE A 54 4.95 -2.10 -4.37
C PHE A 54 6.41 -2.53 -4.62
N ALA A 55 7.11 -1.90 -5.57
CA ALA A 55 8.53 -2.19 -5.83
C ALA A 55 9.38 -2.05 -4.56
N HIS A 56 9.07 -1.08 -3.69
CA HIS A 56 9.72 -0.91 -2.40
C HIS A 56 9.14 -1.86 -1.33
N LEU A 57 7.82 -2.06 -1.26
CA LEU A 57 7.21 -2.99 -0.29
C LEU A 57 7.69 -4.43 -0.46
N LYS A 58 8.06 -4.82 -1.68
CA LYS A 58 8.66 -6.14 -1.98
C LYS A 58 9.97 -6.39 -1.21
N CYS A 59 10.67 -5.35 -0.74
CA CYS A 59 11.85 -5.51 0.11
C CYS A 59 11.56 -6.21 1.45
N ALA A 60 10.29 -6.35 1.85
CA ALA A 60 9.89 -7.17 3.00
C ALA A 60 10.38 -8.63 2.90
N LEU A 61 10.58 -9.16 1.69
CA LEU A 61 11.19 -10.48 1.45
C LEU A 61 12.60 -10.61 2.02
N GLU A 62 13.32 -9.50 2.21
CA GLU A 62 14.68 -9.49 2.73
C GLU A 62 14.71 -9.42 4.27
N VAL A 63 13.59 -9.12 4.94
CA VAL A 63 13.53 -9.02 6.41
C VAL A 63 14.00 -10.30 7.11
N PRO A 64 13.63 -11.53 6.67
CA PRO A 64 14.15 -12.74 7.27
C PRO A 64 15.68 -12.83 7.24
N ARG A 65 16.31 -12.40 6.14
CA ARG A 65 17.77 -12.43 5.99
C ARG A 65 18.47 -11.46 6.95
N LEU A 66 17.82 -10.35 7.31
CA LEU A 66 18.39 -9.35 8.21
C LEU A 66 18.49 -9.82 9.67
N TYR A 67 17.61 -10.71 10.09
CA TYR A 67 17.55 -11.19 11.48
C TYR A 67 18.04 -12.63 11.66
N ARG A 68 17.88 -13.48 10.65
CA ARG A 68 18.24 -14.89 10.77
C ARG A 68 19.76 -15.05 10.94
N ARG A 69 20.16 -15.66 12.06
CA ARG A 69 21.57 -15.92 12.43
C ARG A 69 22.42 -14.65 12.49
N THR A 70 21.81 -13.49 12.75
CA THR A 70 22.52 -12.24 12.97
C THR A 70 22.42 -11.85 14.45
N ASN A 71 23.42 -11.13 14.96
CA ASN A 71 23.37 -10.55 16.31
C ASN A 71 22.60 -9.21 16.33
N LYS A 72 21.70 -8.98 15.36
CA LYS A 72 20.96 -7.73 15.26
C LYS A 72 20.02 -7.59 16.46
N GLU A 73 19.95 -6.37 16.98
CA GLU A 73 19.07 -6.02 18.10
C GLU A 73 17.59 -6.22 17.75
N ILE A 74 16.76 -6.31 18.79
CA ILE A 74 15.30 -6.39 18.64
C ILE A 74 14.82 -5.12 17.92
N PRO A 75 14.00 -5.24 16.86
CA PRO A 75 13.55 -4.09 16.11
C PRO A 75 12.69 -3.14 16.96
N LYS A 76 13.00 -1.85 16.85
CA LYS A 76 12.26 -0.74 17.52
C LYS A 76 11.76 0.31 16.54
N LYS A 77 12.16 0.21 15.28
CA LYS A 77 11.87 1.18 14.21
C LYS A 77 11.39 0.44 12.97
N PRO A 78 10.48 1.04 12.19
CA PRO A 78 10.07 0.48 10.91
C PRO A 78 11.25 0.47 9.93
N SER A 79 11.17 -0.43 8.96
CA SER A 79 12.14 -0.57 7.87
C SER A 79 12.07 0.62 6.92
N SER A 80 13.22 1.07 6.43
CA SER A 80 13.32 2.21 5.51
C SER A 80 12.61 1.99 4.17
N TYR A 81 12.37 0.73 3.77
CA TYR A 81 11.63 0.44 2.54
C TYR A 81 10.18 0.94 2.62
N VAL A 82 9.57 0.94 3.81
CA VAL A 82 8.19 1.41 3.99
C VAL A 82 8.11 2.91 3.74
N ASP A 83 9.07 3.68 4.25
CA ASP A 83 9.17 5.12 3.99
C ASP A 83 9.33 5.40 2.49
N ASN A 84 10.24 4.66 1.82
CA ASN A 84 10.44 4.79 0.37
C ASN A 84 9.19 4.43 -0.43
N ALA A 85 8.44 3.41 -0.01
CA ALA A 85 7.19 3.01 -0.65
C ALA A 85 6.12 4.11 -0.61
N LEU A 86 6.13 4.96 0.42
CA LEU A 86 5.13 6.02 0.62
C LEU A 86 5.48 7.32 -0.11
N LYS A 87 6.73 7.53 -0.51
CA LYS A 87 7.18 8.76 -1.19
C LYS A 87 6.34 9.11 -2.43
N PRO A 88 6.00 8.18 -3.33
CA PRO A 88 5.14 8.50 -4.49
C PRO A 88 3.75 9.03 -4.09
N LEU A 89 3.18 8.50 -3.00
CA LEU A 89 1.87 8.92 -2.49
C LEU A 89 1.94 10.33 -1.88
N PHE A 90 2.95 10.60 -1.05
CA PHE A 90 3.17 11.94 -0.50
C PHE A 90 3.50 12.97 -1.59
N TYR A 91 4.20 12.56 -2.65
CA TYR A 91 4.45 13.41 -3.81
C TYR A 91 3.13 13.80 -4.49
N LEU A 92 2.28 12.82 -4.82
CA LEU A 92 0.96 13.09 -5.39
C LEU A 92 0.13 14.00 -4.49
N GLN A 93 0.13 13.76 -3.17
CA GLN A 93 -0.67 14.53 -2.23
C GLN A 93 -0.21 15.98 -2.08
N ASN A 94 1.10 16.23 -2.11
CA ASN A 94 1.67 17.55 -1.82
C ASN A 94 2.06 18.37 -3.05
N GLN A 95 2.68 17.74 -4.05
CA GLN A 95 3.21 18.44 -5.21
C GLN A 95 2.15 18.69 -6.28
N CYS A 96 1.09 17.87 -6.32
CA CYS A 96 -0.02 18.05 -7.26
C CYS A 96 -1.17 18.90 -6.69
N LYS A 97 -0.97 19.60 -5.57
CA LYS A 97 -2.02 20.39 -4.89
C LYS A 97 -2.63 21.48 -5.77
N ASN A 98 -1.80 22.12 -6.58
CA ASN A 98 -2.19 23.23 -7.45
C ASN A 98 -2.68 22.77 -8.84
N ILE A 99 -2.52 21.48 -9.16
CA ILE A 99 -2.82 20.92 -10.49
C ILE A 99 -4.13 20.11 -10.45
N LEU A 100 -4.31 19.30 -9.41
CA LEU A 100 -5.47 18.42 -9.26
C LEU A 100 -6.41 18.94 -8.17
N LYS A 101 -7.71 18.72 -8.30
CA LYS A 101 -8.66 18.94 -7.19
C LYS A 101 -8.40 17.90 -6.08
N GLN A 102 -8.71 18.23 -4.82
CA GLN A 102 -8.50 17.32 -3.67
C GLN A 102 -9.16 15.95 -3.91
N SER A 103 -10.42 15.94 -4.38
CA SER A 103 -11.17 14.71 -4.64
C SER A 103 -10.49 13.78 -5.67
N ILE A 104 -9.85 14.35 -6.69
CA ILE A 104 -9.12 13.56 -7.70
C ILE A 104 -7.85 12.97 -7.07
N ARG A 105 -7.15 13.71 -6.23
CA ARG A 105 -5.96 13.18 -5.54
C ARG A 105 -6.32 12.03 -4.61
N GLU A 106 -7.36 12.20 -3.80
CA GLU A 106 -7.87 11.14 -2.91
C GLU A 106 -8.27 9.89 -3.70
N GLU A 107 -9.03 10.05 -4.79
CA GLU A 107 -9.40 8.93 -5.69
C GLU A 107 -8.15 8.18 -6.19
N LEU A 108 -7.15 8.91 -6.69
CA LEU A 108 -5.92 8.31 -7.23
C LEU A 108 -5.10 7.62 -6.14
N LEU A 109 -5.02 8.21 -4.94
CA LEU A 109 -4.31 7.63 -3.80
C LEU A 109 -4.95 6.31 -3.33
N ILE A 110 -6.27 6.31 -3.14
CA ILE A 110 -7.01 5.11 -2.73
C ILE A 110 -6.80 4.01 -3.77
N ARG A 111 -7.00 4.32 -5.05
CA ARG A 111 -6.84 3.32 -6.13
C ARG A 111 -5.41 2.79 -6.23
N ALA A 112 -4.39 3.63 -6.02
CA ALA A 112 -3.00 3.18 -6.00
C ALA A 112 -2.71 2.26 -4.80
N LEU A 113 -3.25 2.58 -3.62
CA LEU A 113 -3.13 1.75 -2.43
C LEU A 113 -3.85 0.40 -2.56
N CYS A 114 -5.03 0.37 -3.21
CA CYS A 114 -5.72 -0.89 -3.54
C CYS A 114 -4.92 -1.77 -4.52
N ILE A 115 -3.95 -1.23 -5.26
CA ILE A 115 -3.07 -2.03 -6.11
C ILE A 115 -1.91 -2.63 -5.33
N CYS A 116 -1.29 -1.88 -4.42
CA CYS A 116 -0.09 -2.34 -3.73
C CYS A 116 -0.38 -3.11 -2.44
N THR A 117 -1.46 -2.79 -1.72
CA THR A 117 -1.79 -3.40 -0.42
C THR A 117 -2.07 -4.90 -0.51
N PRO A 118 -2.88 -5.40 -1.48
CA PRO A 118 -3.08 -6.84 -1.64
C PRO A 118 -1.77 -7.57 -1.99
N LYS A 119 -0.94 -6.99 -2.87
CA LYS A 119 0.35 -7.60 -3.23
C LYS A 119 1.32 -7.62 -2.05
N TYR A 120 1.25 -6.60 -1.19
CA TYR A 120 2.05 -6.55 0.02
C TYR A 120 1.57 -7.59 1.04
N TYR A 121 0.25 -7.78 1.18
CA TYR A 121 -0.33 -8.87 1.95
C TYR A 121 0.19 -10.22 1.48
N ASP A 122 0.14 -10.51 0.18
CA ASP A 122 0.63 -11.78 -0.38
C ASP A 122 2.12 -11.98 -0.05
N THR A 123 2.92 -10.92 -0.22
CA THR A 123 4.35 -10.93 0.10
C THR A 123 4.61 -11.28 1.57
N LEU A 124 3.89 -10.66 2.51
CA LEU A 124 4.05 -10.94 3.94
C LEU A 124 3.51 -12.32 4.31
N SER A 125 2.40 -12.74 3.70
CA SER A 125 1.80 -14.05 3.90
C SER A 125 2.77 -15.16 3.49
N ASP A 126 3.45 -15.00 2.35
CA ASP A 126 4.48 -15.93 1.88
C ASP A 126 5.67 -16.02 2.86
N VAL A 127 6.16 -14.87 3.34
CA VAL A 127 7.25 -14.81 4.33
C VAL A 127 6.84 -15.54 5.60
N LEU A 128 5.70 -15.19 6.19
CA LEU A 128 5.21 -15.76 7.45
C LEU A 128 4.90 -17.26 7.31
N SER A 129 4.32 -17.68 6.19
CA SER A 129 4.06 -19.08 5.89
C SER A 129 5.36 -19.89 5.78
N SER A 130 6.40 -19.31 5.19
CA SER A 130 7.74 -19.93 5.13
C SER A 130 8.35 -20.11 6.52
N LEU A 131 8.23 -19.10 7.39
CA LEU A 131 8.68 -19.19 8.78
C LEU A 131 7.94 -20.30 9.53
N LYS A 132 6.61 -20.32 9.45
CA LYS A 132 5.78 -21.35 10.11
C LYS A 132 6.14 -22.77 9.67
N LYS A 133 6.31 -23.01 8.37
CA LYS A 133 6.72 -24.33 7.84
C LYS A 133 8.09 -24.75 8.37
N MET A 134 9.02 -23.80 8.49
CA MET A 134 10.35 -24.07 9.04
C MET A 134 10.30 -24.37 10.54
N GLU A 135 9.51 -23.62 11.31
CA GLU A 135 9.27 -23.86 12.75
C GLU A 135 8.66 -25.26 12.99
N GLU A 136 7.66 -25.65 12.21
CA GLU A 136 7.02 -26.98 12.29
C GLU A 136 8.00 -28.11 11.95
N SER A 137 8.81 -27.94 10.91
CA SER A 137 9.87 -28.89 10.54
C SER A 137 10.90 -29.07 11.66
N LEU A 138 11.33 -27.97 12.29
CA LEU A 138 12.22 -27.99 13.44
C LEU A 138 11.58 -28.66 14.65
N LYS A 139 10.29 -28.40 14.94
CA LYS A 139 9.54 -29.06 16.02
C LYS A 139 9.51 -30.58 15.82
N ARG A 140 9.20 -31.06 14.61
CA ARG A 140 9.23 -32.50 14.26
C ARG A 140 10.63 -33.10 14.40
N LEU A 141 11.66 -32.39 13.94
CA LEU A 141 13.04 -32.83 14.08
C LEU A 141 13.48 -32.94 15.55
N LYS A 142 13.11 -31.95 16.39
CA LYS A 142 13.35 -31.99 17.84
C LYS A 142 12.66 -33.19 18.48
N GLN A 143 11.41 -33.47 18.11
CA GLN A 143 10.66 -34.61 18.63
C GLN A 143 11.28 -35.95 18.23
N ALA A 144 11.77 -36.07 16.99
CA ALA A 144 12.50 -37.26 16.52
C ALA A 144 13.88 -37.42 17.18
N ARG A 145 14.52 -36.32 17.60
CA ARG A 145 15.85 -36.31 18.25
C ARG A 145 15.81 -36.28 19.78
N LYS A 146 14.63 -36.40 20.43
CA LYS A 146 14.51 -36.39 21.90
C LYS A 146 15.32 -37.49 22.62
N THR A 147 15.96 -38.40 21.89
CA THR A 147 16.94 -39.38 22.41
C THR A 147 18.38 -38.84 22.51
N ALA A 148 18.72 -37.67 21.94
CA ALA A 148 20.07 -37.11 21.98
C ALA A 148 20.07 -35.58 22.17
N ALA A 149 20.58 -35.13 23.32
CA ALA A 149 20.68 -33.73 23.72
C ALA A 149 21.40 -32.88 22.66
N SER A 150 20.71 -31.89 22.08
CA SER A 150 21.34 -30.92 21.15
C SER A 150 20.80 -29.49 21.35
N SER A 151 21.73 -28.57 21.64
CA SER A 151 21.53 -27.19 22.12
C SER A 151 21.37 -26.13 21.02
N VAL A 152 21.04 -26.52 19.78
CA VAL A 152 21.12 -25.62 18.60
C VAL A 152 19.86 -24.76 18.39
N THR A 153 18.83 -24.86 19.24
CA THR A 153 17.47 -24.48 18.81
C THR A 153 16.83 -23.24 19.43
N ASN A 154 17.43 -22.60 20.44
CA ASN A 154 16.84 -21.39 21.05
C ASN A 154 17.06 -20.10 20.24
N ARG A 155 18.15 -20.00 19.46
CA ARG A 155 18.42 -18.80 18.65
C ARG A 155 17.46 -18.65 17.48
N GLY A 156 17.10 -19.74 16.81
CA GLY A 156 16.16 -19.70 15.67
C GLY A 156 14.79 -19.16 16.06
N ASN A 157 14.24 -19.63 17.19
CA ASN A 157 12.99 -19.12 17.75
C ASN A 157 13.06 -17.60 18.07
N SER A 158 14.19 -17.12 18.60
CA SER A 158 14.38 -15.69 18.88
C SER A 158 14.47 -14.85 17.59
N ASP A 159 15.12 -15.36 16.55
CA ASP A 159 15.23 -14.67 15.26
C ASP A 159 13.86 -14.57 14.56
N ASP A 160 13.08 -15.66 14.56
CA ASP A 160 11.75 -15.69 13.96
C ASP A 160 10.79 -14.73 14.68
N HIS A 161 10.90 -14.60 16.02
CA HIS A 161 10.18 -13.58 16.79
C HIS A 161 10.55 -12.15 16.34
N LYS A 162 11.85 -11.85 16.14
CA LYS A 162 12.28 -10.53 15.65
C LYS A 162 11.75 -10.24 14.25
N ILE A 163 11.70 -11.25 13.37
CA ILE A 163 11.15 -11.09 12.02
C ILE A 163 9.67 -10.70 12.09
N ARG A 164 8.86 -11.46 12.84
CA ARG A 164 7.42 -11.19 13.01
C ARG A 164 7.18 -9.80 13.63
N LEU A 165 7.99 -9.43 14.62
CA LEU A 165 7.93 -8.10 15.23
C LEU A 165 8.29 -6.97 14.24
N GLN A 166 9.32 -7.13 13.42
CA GLN A 166 9.67 -6.15 12.40
C GLN A 166 8.53 -5.95 11.40
N LEU A 167 7.93 -7.05 10.90
CA LEU A 167 6.82 -6.97 9.95
C LEU A 167 5.60 -6.26 10.55
N ALA A 168 5.30 -6.50 11.83
CA ALA A 168 4.25 -5.76 12.54
C ALA A 168 4.56 -4.25 12.62
N LEU A 169 5.79 -3.88 13.00
CA LEU A 169 6.22 -2.47 13.04
C LEU A 169 6.14 -1.80 11.66
N ASP A 170 6.51 -2.54 10.61
CA ASP A 170 6.48 -2.05 9.23
C ASP A 170 5.04 -1.77 8.77
N VAL A 171 4.11 -2.67 9.05
CA VAL A 171 2.68 -2.52 8.72
C VAL A 171 2.03 -1.44 9.58
N ASP A 172 2.33 -1.34 10.87
CA ASP A 172 1.84 -0.26 11.73
C ASP A 172 2.29 1.11 11.22
N PHE A 173 3.55 1.23 10.82
CA PHE A 173 4.06 2.46 10.24
C PHE A 173 3.40 2.78 8.91
N PHE A 174 3.27 1.80 8.00
CA PHE A 174 2.53 1.96 6.74
C PHE A 174 1.10 2.46 7.00
N SER A 175 0.43 1.88 7.99
CA SER A 175 -0.93 2.18 8.43
C SER A 175 -1.10 3.59 8.98
N ASN A 176 -0.17 4.05 9.82
CA ASN A 176 -0.16 5.42 10.32
C ASN A 176 0.10 6.43 9.20
N GLN A 177 0.97 6.09 8.25
CA GLN A 177 1.29 6.98 7.14
C GLN A 177 0.15 7.11 6.14
N VAL A 178 -0.62 6.04 5.91
CA VAL A 178 -1.87 6.09 5.13
C VAL A 178 -2.90 7.02 5.79
N GLN A 179 -3.03 7.00 7.11
CA GLN A 179 -3.88 7.96 7.82
C GLN A 179 -3.35 9.39 7.71
N ASN A 180 -2.02 9.59 7.74
CA ASN A 180 -1.40 10.90 7.55
C ASN A 180 -1.61 11.48 6.15
N LEU A 181 -1.92 10.64 5.15
CA LEU A 181 -2.35 11.10 3.82
C LEU A 181 -3.80 11.59 3.81
N GLY A 182 -4.55 11.43 4.91
CA GLY A 182 -5.95 11.79 5.05
C GLY A 182 -6.93 10.70 4.61
N LEU A 183 -6.45 9.46 4.45
CA LEU A 183 -7.25 8.34 3.94
C LEU A 183 -7.73 7.44 5.08
N ARG A 184 -8.92 6.85 4.91
CA ARG A 184 -9.45 5.91 5.89
C ARG A 184 -9.06 4.48 5.49
N LYS A 185 -8.73 3.66 6.49
CA LYS A 185 -8.23 2.28 6.27
C LYS A 185 -9.29 1.37 5.65
N ASP A 186 -10.56 1.64 5.91
CA ASP A 186 -11.71 0.93 5.35
C ASP A 186 -11.90 1.15 3.84
N GLU A 187 -11.30 2.21 3.29
CA GLU A 187 -11.37 2.52 1.85
C GLU A 187 -10.34 1.73 1.03
N ILE A 188 -9.41 1.04 1.70
CA ILE A 188 -8.28 0.36 1.06
C ILE A 188 -8.46 -1.14 1.15
N GLU A 189 -8.48 -1.78 -0.02
CA GLU A 189 -8.61 -3.22 -0.15
C GLU A 189 -7.48 -3.97 0.58
N SER A 190 -7.84 -5.05 1.27
CA SER A 190 -6.92 -5.93 2.03
C SER A 190 -6.16 -5.26 3.18
N PHE A 191 -6.49 -4.01 3.54
CA PHE A 191 -5.79 -3.29 4.59
C PHE A 191 -5.98 -3.92 5.97
N GLN A 192 -7.23 -4.27 6.30
CA GLN A 192 -7.54 -4.94 7.57
C GLN A 192 -6.89 -6.33 7.63
N ALA A 193 -7.00 -7.12 6.55
CA ALA A 193 -6.37 -8.43 6.46
C ALA A 193 -4.84 -8.38 6.61
N LEU A 194 -4.18 -7.36 6.05
CA LEU A 194 -2.74 -7.12 6.24
C LEU A 194 -2.38 -6.85 7.69
N THR A 195 -3.20 -6.07 8.38
CA THR A 195 -3.02 -5.76 9.81
C THR A 195 -3.18 -7.05 10.62
N ASP A 196 -4.30 -7.76 10.46
CA ASP A 196 -4.60 -8.98 11.20
C ASP A 196 -3.54 -10.07 11.00
N LEU A 197 -3.01 -10.19 9.77
CA LEU A 197 -1.95 -11.14 9.42
C LEU A 197 -0.69 -10.96 10.28
N VAL A 198 -0.19 -9.72 10.40
CA VAL A 198 1.05 -9.47 11.15
C VAL A 198 0.83 -9.50 12.66
N TYR A 199 -0.33 -9.08 13.16
CA TYR A 199 -0.66 -9.15 14.58
C TYR A 199 -0.82 -10.60 15.04
N THR A 200 -1.58 -11.41 14.30
CA THR A 200 -1.71 -12.85 14.57
C THR A 200 -0.34 -13.54 14.56
N ALA A 201 0.51 -13.21 13.59
CA ALA A 201 1.84 -13.78 13.51
C ALA A 201 2.74 -13.36 14.66
N LYS A 202 2.64 -12.12 15.14
CA LYS A 202 3.38 -11.60 16.29
C LYS A 202 2.93 -12.25 17.60
N GLU A 203 1.62 -12.42 17.82
CA GLU A 203 1.06 -13.05 19.02
C GLU A 203 1.44 -14.54 19.12
N GLN A 204 1.41 -15.27 18.00
CA GLN A 204 1.88 -16.66 17.95
C GLN A 204 3.32 -16.82 18.45
N ALA A 205 4.18 -15.81 18.25
CA ALA A 205 5.56 -15.85 18.72
C ALA A 205 5.75 -15.44 20.19
N ILE A 206 4.68 -14.99 20.87
CA ILE A 206 4.69 -14.69 22.32
C ILE A 206 4.11 -15.87 23.11
N ALA A 207 3.18 -16.62 22.51
CA ALA A 207 2.54 -17.78 23.13
C ALA A 207 3.39 -19.06 23.10
N GLU A 208 4.50 -19.08 22.36
CA GLU A 208 5.45 -20.20 22.24
C GLU A 208 6.70 -20.04 23.11
#